data_AF-A0A9W8GRN8-F1
#
_entry.id   AF-A0A9W8GRN8-F1
#
_cell.length_a   1.000
_cell.length_b   1.000
_cell.length_c   1.000
_cell.angle_alpha   90.00
_cell.angle_beta   90.00
_cell.angle_gamma   90.00
#
_symmetry.space_group_name_H-M   'P 1'
#
loop_
_entity.id
_entity.type
_entity.pdbx_description
1 polymer ?
#
loop_
_entity_poly.entity_id
_entity_poly.type
_entity_poly.pdbx_seq_one_letter_code
_entity_poly.pdbx_strand_id
1 'polypeptide(L)'
;MTTLEQVQLECGSVVATFGVVSSFAFSVRKLASTFSTDPTEPLSAIELHADFIQHCVDCGGIEAALAVFDTFSRAYGIATSDIHVIIQAQGLDEAAARRVLRGYFSAWPIANGNGDLSATRPASPIPALFSTGSLGLMAMFGGQRGTGNYLDEAEWLLDVYRPLLLGFVSRMSAFLHRESQDKHICSVYSKGLDVLHWLTTANAMPDKQYLLSIPVCLPLVGLIQLMHVMVLYKTLGISPGDLVRRFKVAVGHSQGIGIAAAFSTLTDEQSFYSVSERILGIHLLAGAFPQIKFPCYKALTTSTEDSKPRPMVSVQGIIKPVLEKLIAKFNSRQPSPTEHAFLAVVNTVDQFILASELSAAVKFVAFLRSESADPDKDQSRIPYPKRKPVIAVQYTTITAPYHCPLLQSAADEANAMAVERG
;
A
#
# COMPACT_ATOMS: atom_id res chain seq x y z
N MET A 1 -25.40 37.76 18.90
CA MET A 1 -25.44 37.37 17.48
C MET A 1 -24.04 37.55 16.93
N THR A 2 -23.42 36.49 16.43
CA THR A 2 -22.08 36.57 15.84
C THR A 2 -22.23 37.12 14.42
N THR A 3 -21.71 38.33 14.16
CA THR A 3 -21.76 38.93 12.83
C THR A 3 -20.80 38.19 11.91
N LEU A 4 -21.29 37.75 10.75
CA LEU A 4 -20.49 37.14 9.70
C LEU A 4 -20.18 38.19 8.63
N GLU A 5 -18.91 38.24 8.23
CA GLU A 5 -18.44 39.00 7.07
C GLU A 5 -18.15 38.05 5.93
N GLN A 6 -18.46 38.49 4.72
CA GLN A 6 -18.10 37.77 3.50
C GLN A 6 -16.68 38.17 3.08
N VAL A 7 -15.86 37.15 2.83
CA VAL A 7 -14.59 37.28 2.13
C VAL A 7 -14.73 36.49 0.83
N GLN A 8 -14.28 37.04 -0.28
CA GLN A 8 -14.31 36.37 -1.57
C GLN A 8 -12.88 36.15 -2.06
N LEU A 9 -12.69 35.02 -2.73
CA LEU A 9 -11.46 34.65 -3.40
C LEU A 9 -11.82 34.30 -4.84
N GLU A 10 -11.16 34.97 -5.77
CA GLU A 10 -11.42 34.83 -7.20
C GLU A 10 -10.17 34.23 -7.86
N CYS A 11 -10.36 33.16 -8.64
CA CYS A 11 -9.34 32.61 -9.52
C CYS A 11 -9.96 32.36 -10.90
N GLY A 12 -9.55 33.15 -11.89
CA GLY A 12 -10.15 33.12 -13.22
C GLY A 12 -11.66 33.43 -13.18
N SER A 13 -12.48 32.44 -13.54
CA SER A 13 -13.96 32.55 -13.52
C SER A 13 -14.62 31.98 -12.26
N VAL A 14 -13.81 31.46 -11.33
CA VAL A 14 -14.26 30.69 -10.17
C VAL A 14 -14.18 31.59 -8.94
N VAL A 15 -15.29 31.66 -8.21
CA VAL A 15 -15.40 32.47 -6.99
C VAL A 15 -15.72 31.57 -5.81
N ALA A 16 -14.86 31.59 -4.80
CA ALA A 16 -15.11 30.99 -3.50
C ALA A 16 -15.51 32.09 -2.50
N THR A 17 -16.59 31.88 -1.75
CA THR A 17 -17.14 32.86 -0.81
C THR A 17 -17.14 32.28 0.59
N PHE A 18 -16.50 32.98 1.53
CA PHE A 18 -16.29 32.56 2.91
C PHE A 18 -17.05 33.45 3.87
N GLY A 19 -18.07 32.90 4.53
CA GLY A 19 -18.77 33.54 5.64
C GLY A 19 -18.05 33.33 6.96
N VAL A 20 -17.16 34.25 7.32
CA VAL A 20 -16.30 34.17 8.51
C VAL A 20 -16.75 35.14 9.58
N VAL A 21 -16.51 34.82 10.86
CA VAL A 21 -16.79 35.75 11.98
C VAL A 21 -15.98 37.03 11.79
N SER A 22 -16.59 38.21 12.01
CA SER A 22 -15.95 39.52 11.82
C SER A 22 -14.55 39.65 12.45
N SER A 23 -14.32 39.02 13.61
CA SER A 23 -13.01 39.01 14.27
C SER A 23 -11.90 38.35 13.45
N PHE A 24 -12.23 37.37 12.59
CA PHE A 24 -11.29 36.67 11.72
C PHE A 24 -11.22 37.25 10.30
N ALA A 25 -12.18 38.10 9.91
CA ALA A 25 -12.29 38.62 8.55
C ALA A 25 -11.04 39.38 8.08
N PHE A 26 -10.41 40.15 8.98
CA PHE A 26 -9.17 40.86 8.66
C PHE A 26 -8.03 39.88 8.34
N SER A 27 -7.81 38.87 9.17
CA SER A 27 -6.77 37.86 8.99
C SER A 27 -6.98 37.04 7.72
N VAL A 28 -8.23 36.65 7.44
CA VAL A 28 -8.61 35.91 6.23
C VAL A 28 -8.37 36.77 4.98
N ARG A 29 -8.78 38.04 4.96
CA ARG A 29 -8.50 38.96 3.83
C ARG A 29 -7.01 39.17 3.60
N LYS A 30 -6.22 39.28 4.67
CA LYS A 30 -4.76 39.41 4.57
C LYS A 30 -4.14 38.18 3.89
N LEU A 31 -4.54 36.98 4.27
CA LEU A 31 -4.03 35.75 3.63
C LEU A 31 -4.57 35.56 2.21
N ALA A 32 -5.82 35.96 1.96
CA ALA A 32 -6.39 35.97 0.61
C ALA A 32 -5.59 36.88 -0.33
N SER A 33 -5.06 38.02 0.15
CA SER A 33 -4.26 38.93 -0.68
C SER A 33 -2.90 38.35 -1.12
N THR A 34 -2.40 37.34 -0.42
CA THR A 34 -1.15 36.64 -0.76
C THR A 34 -1.38 35.27 -1.40
N PHE A 35 -2.63 34.84 -1.49
CA PHE A 35 -3.00 33.60 -2.14
C PHE A 35 -2.93 33.77 -3.65
N SER A 36 -2.28 32.82 -4.31
CA SER A 36 -2.19 32.78 -5.76
C SER A 36 -2.28 31.34 -6.22
N THR A 37 -3.04 31.11 -7.28
CA THR A 37 -3.16 29.82 -7.99
C THR A 37 -2.98 30.09 -9.48
N ASP A 38 -2.63 29.06 -10.25
CA ASP A 38 -2.51 29.21 -11.70
C ASP A 38 -3.89 29.47 -12.30
N PRO A 39 -4.15 30.65 -12.89
CA PRO A 39 -5.46 30.99 -13.44
C PRO A 39 -5.82 30.18 -14.69
N THR A 40 -4.86 29.43 -15.25
CA THR A 40 -5.07 28.56 -16.41
C THR A 40 -5.51 27.15 -16.02
N GLU A 41 -5.38 26.77 -14.74
CA GLU A 41 -5.90 25.50 -14.24
C GLU A 41 -7.42 25.59 -14.03
N PRO A 42 -8.21 24.65 -14.59
CA PRO A 42 -9.64 24.61 -14.34
C PRO A 42 -9.89 24.16 -12.90
N LEU A 43 -10.22 25.09 -12.01
CA LEU A 43 -10.53 24.80 -10.61
C LEU A 43 -12.04 24.81 -10.38
N SER A 44 -12.57 23.81 -9.69
CA SER A 44 -13.90 23.90 -9.09
C SER A 44 -13.89 24.78 -7.83
N ALA A 45 -15.07 25.22 -7.38
CA ALA A 45 -15.17 26.00 -6.16
C ALA A 45 -14.65 25.23 -4.92
N ILE A 46 -14.82 23.90 -4.87
CA ILE A 46 -14.36 23.08 -3.74
C ILE A 46 -12.84 22.96 -3.70
N GLU A 47 -12.18 22.89 -4.87
CA GLU A 47 -10.73 22.92 -4.98
C GLU A 47 -10.17 24.26 -4.52
N LEU A 48 -10.77 25.38 -4.96
CA LEU A 48 -10.34 26.71 -4.56
C LEU A 48 -10.46 26.94 -3.04
N HIS A 49 -11.52 26.42 -2.41
CA HIS A 49 -11.63 26.47 -0.95
C HIS A 49 -10.54 25.62 -0.28
N ALA A 50 -10.31 24.39 -0.77
CA ALA A 50 -9.34 23.48 -0.17
C ALA A 50 -7.90 24.01 -0.27
N ASP A 51 -7.50 24.56 -1.41
CA ASP A 51 -6.21 25.20 -1.59
C ASP A 51 -6.03 26.39 -0.64
N PHE A 52 -7.09 27.19 -0.46
CA PHE A 52 -7.02 28.32 0.44
C PHE A 52 -6.92 27.90 1.92
N ILE A 53 -7.58 26.80 2.31
CA ILE A 53 -7.37 26.20 3.64
C ILE A 53 -5.89 25.84 3.81
N GLN A 54 -5.31 25.13 2.83
CA GLN A 54 -3.91 24.73 2.89
C GLN A 54 -2.97 25.94 2.98
N HIS A 55 -3.18 26.96 2.15
CA HIS A 55 -2.40 28.20 2.20
C HIS A 55 -2.47 28.89 3.56
N CYS A 56 -3.65 28.92 4.18
CA CYS A 56 -3.81 29.48 5.53
C CYS A 56 -2.97 28.69 6.56
N VAL A 57 -2.96 27.36 6.46
CA VAL A 57 -2.13 26.49 7.33
C VAL A 57 -0.64 26.73 7.07
N ASP A 58 -0.20 26.74 5.82
CA ASP A 58 1.20 26.89 5.42
C ASP A 58 1.77 28.27 5.81
N CYS A 59 0.93 29.31 5.81
CA CYS A 59 1.29 30.64 6.29
C CYS A 59 1.25 30.80 7.83
N GLY A 60 0.93 29.75 8.58
CA GLY A 60 0.78 29.80 10.04
C GLY A 60 -0.46 30.54 10.53
N GLY A 61 -1.44 30.78 9.64
CA GLY A 61 -2.69 31.47 9.92
C GLY A 61 -3.74 30.58 10.57
N ILE A 62 -3.44 30.03 11.75
CA ILE A 62 -4.26 29.02 12.45
C ILE A 62 -5.74 29.42 12.58
N GLU A 63 -6.03 30.63 13.05
CA GLU A 63 -7.42 31.11 13.23
C GLU A 63 -8.15 31.30 11.90
N ALA A 64 -7.45 31.78 10.87
CA ALA A 64 -8.00 31.94 9.53
C ALA A 64 -8.27 30.57 8.91
N ALA A 65 -7.35 29.61 9.04
CA ALA A 65 -7.52 28.23 8.57
C ALA A 65 -8.75 27.58 9.21
N LEU A 66 -8.96 27.75 10.52
CA LEU A 66 -10.15 27.26 11.22
C LEU A 66 -11.44 27.92 10.72
N ALA A 67 -11.45 29.24 10.54
CA ALA A 67 -12.63 29.96 10.06
C ALA A 67 -13.02 29.55 8.62
N VAL A 68 -12.02 29.37 7.75
CA VAL A 68 -12.20 28.90 6.38
C VAL A 68 -12.63 27.42 6.38
N PHE A 69 -12.04 26.57 7.22
CA PHE A 69 -12.40 25.16 7.36
C PHE A 69 -13.84 24.96 7.87
N ASP A 70 -14.30 25.77 8.82
CA ASP A 70 -15.71 25.76 9.27
C ASP A 70 -16.66 26.14 8.13
N THR A 71 -16.30 27.17 7.36
CA THR A 71 -17.08 27.59 6.19
C THR A 71 -17.14 26.47 5.15
N PHE A 72 -16.01 25.85 4.82
CA PHE A 72 -15.92 24.70 3.94
C PHE A 72 -16.81 23.55 4.44
N SER A 73 -16.72 23.25 5.72
CA SER A 73 -17.47 22.16 6.35
C SER A 73 -18.99 22.38 6.24
N ARG A 74 -19.45 23.61 6.42
CA ARG A 74 -20.86 24.00 6.24
C ARG A 74 -21.28 24.00 4.77
N ALA A 75 -20.45 24.53 3.87
CA ALA A 75 -20.76 24.65 2.45
C ALA A 75 -20.93 23.28 1.76
N TYR A 76 -20.13 22.29 2.16
CA TYR A 76 -20.11 20.98 1.53
C TYR A 76 -20.75 19.86 2.38
N GLY A 77 -21.34 20.19 3.54
CA GLY A 77 -22.06 19.22 4.36
C GLY A 77 -21.17 18.18 5.03
N ILE A 78 -19.92 18.53 5.36
CA ILE A 78 -18.94 17.65 6.04
C ILE A 78 -19.48 17.17 7.40
N ALA A 79 -20.34 17.96 8.02
CA ALA A 79 -21.04 17.61 9.25
C ALA A 79 -21.89 16.32 9.15
N THR A 80 -22.34 15.98 7.95
CA THR A 80 -23.28 14.89 7.69
C THR A 80 -22.76 13.85 6.71
N SER A 81 -21.59 14.09 6.11
CA SER A 81 -21.01 13.22 5.09
C SER A 81 -19.49 13.29 5.12
N ASP A 82 -18.86 12.13 4.93
CA ASP A 82 -17.41 12.05 4.84
C ASP A 82 -16.90 12.75 3.57
N ILE A 83 -15.72 13.39 3.66
CA ILE A 83 -15.13 14.13 2.54
C ILE A 83 -14.96 13.27 1.28
N HIS A 84 -14.66 11.98 1.42
CA HIS A 84 -14.48 11.08 0.28
C HIS A 84 -15.81 10.85 -0.46
N VAL A 85 -16.94 10.81 0.27
CA VAL A 85 -18.29 10.72 -0.31
C VAL A 85 -18.64 12.01 -1.06
N ILE A 86 -18.29 13.16 -0.49
CA ILE A 86 -18.52 14.47 -1.12
C ILE A 86 -17.73 14.59 -2.42
N ILE A 87 -16.45 14.22 -2.42
CA ILE A 87 -15.61 14.21 -3.62
C ILE A 87 -16.21 13.34 -4.72
N GLN A 88 -16.66 12.13 -4.37
CA GLN A 88 -17.31 11.24 -5.33
C GLN A 88 -18.62 11.84 -5.87
N ALA A 89 -19.44 12.44 -5.02
CA ALA A 89 -20.70 13.07 -5.42
C ALA A 89 -20.50 14.30 -6.32
N GLN A 90 -19.39 15.01 -6.16
CA GLN A 90 -18.98 16.14 -7.01
C GLN A 90 -18.39 15.68 -8.36
N GLY A 91 -18.15 14.38 -8.56
CA GLY A 91 -17.60 13.85 -9.81
C GLY A 91 -16.18 14.33 -10.11
N LEU A 92 -15.40 14.62 -9.07
CA LEU A 92 -14.02 15.08 -9.22
C LEU A 92 -13.14 13.95 -9.76
N ASP A 93 -12.21 14.30 -10.65
CA ASP A 93 -11.16 13.38 -11.10
C ASP A 93 -10.09 13.17 -10.01
N GLU A 94 -9.10 12.32 -10.30
CA GLU A 94 -8.06 11.96 -9.33
C GLU A 94 -7.24 13.18 -8.87
N ALA A 95 -6.93 14.12 -9.77
CA ALA A 95 -6.11 15.29 -9.46
C ALA A 95 -6.87 16.27 -8.57
N ALA A 96 -8.13 16.55 -8.93
CA ALA A 96 -9.02 17.40 -8.14
C ALA A 96 -9.35 16.77 -6.77
N ALA A 97 -9.61 15.47 -6.72
CA ALA A 97 -9.83 14.73 -5.47
C ALA A 97 -8.61 14.83 -4.54
N ARG A 98 -7.40 14.58 -5.07
CA ARG A 98 -6.15 14.70 -4.33
C ARG A 98 -5.97 16.10 -3.75
N ARG A 99 -6.22 17.14 -4.56
CA ARG A 99 -6.14 18.55 -4.14
C ARG A 99 -7.10 18.86 -2.98
N VAL A 100 -8.37 18.48 -3.12
CA VAL A 100 -9.39 18.69 -2.08
C VAL A 100 -9.03 17.97 -0.78
N LEU A 101 -8.61 16.70 -0.86
CA LEU A 101 -8.24 15.93 0.34
C LEU A 101 -7.02 16.54 1.05
N ARG A 102 -6.01 17.00 0.31
CA ARG A 102 -4.83 17.67 0.89
C ARG A 102 -5.22 18.91 1.67
N GLY A 103 -6.02 19.79 1.06
CA GLY A 103 -6.51 20.98 1.73
C GLY A 103 -7.34 20.66 2.96
N TYR A 104 -8.25 19.70 2.85
CA TYR A 104 -9.09 19.25 3.95
C TYR A 104 -8.27 18.70 5.13
N PHE A 105 -7.35 17.77 4.88
CA PHE A 105 -6.55 17.15 5.94
C PHE A 105 -5.47 18.08 6.49
N SER A 106 -5.01 19.10 5.76
CA SER A 106 -4.03 20.08 6.25
C SER A 106 -4.48 20.79 7.53
N ALA A 107 -5.77 21.13 7.64
CA ALA A 107 -6.35 21.77 8.81
C ALA A 107 -6.80 20.77 9.90
N TRP A 108 -6.78 19.46 9.61
CA TRP A 108 -7.29 18.42 10.50
C TRP A 108 -6.63 18.41 11.90
N PRO A 109 -5.30 18.55 12.07
CA PRO A 109 -4.70 18.59 13.40
C PRO A 109 -5.15 19.80 14.21
N ILE A 110 -5.34 20.94 13.54
CA ILE A 110 -5.75 22.19 14.17
C ILE A 110 -7.20 22.09 14.63
N ALA A 111 -8.07 21.58 13.75
CA ALA A 111 -9.48 21.36 14.05
C ALA A 111 -9.71 20.35 15.18
N ASN A 112 -8.82 19.37 15.36
CA ASN A 112 -8.94 18.35 16.41
C ASN A 112 -8.15 18.64 17.69
N GLY A 113 -7.14 19.53 17.64
CA GLY A 113 -6.28 19.86 18.79
C GLY A 113 -6.80 20.99 19.68
N ASN A 114 -7.66 21.89 19.17
CA ASN A 114 -8.23 22.99 19.94
C ASN A 114 -9.48 22.54 20.72
N GLY A 115 -9.32 22.33 22.02
CA GLY A 115 -10.34 21.82 22.94
C GLY A 115 -11.67 22.59 23.03
N ASP A 116 -11.71 23.85 22.57
CA ASP A 116 -12.95 24.66 22.52
C ASP A 116 -13.76 24.48 21.22
N LEU A 117 -13.15 23.97 20.14
CA LEU A 117 -13.79 23.70 18.84
C LEU A 117 -13.88 22.19 18.53
N SER A 118 -13.13 21.35 19.26
CA SER A 118 -13.25 19.89 19.20
C SER A 118 -14.63 19.38 19.65
N ALA A 119 -15.35 20.15 20.47
CA ALA A 119 -16.71 19.88 20.90
C ALA A 119 -17.75 19.97 19.77
N THR A 120 -17.38 20.54 18.61
CA THR A 120 -18.31 20.78 17.50
C THR A 120 -18.13 19.87 16.29
N ARG A 121 -17.27 18.84 16.34
CA ARG A 121 -17.23 17.85 15.26
C ARG A 121 -18.43 16.90 15.38
N PRO A 122 -19.33 16.84 14.40
CA PRO A 122 -20.26 15.72 14.31
C PRO A 122 -19.41 14.47 14.10
N ALA A 123 -19.61 13.43 14.91
CA ALA A 123 -18.92 12.17 14.70
C ALA A 123 -19.07 11.77 13.23
N SER A 124 -17.95 11.49 12.53
CA SER A 124 -18.01 10.95 11.17
C SER A 124 -19.04 9.82 11.18
N PRO A 125 -20.10 9.89 10.36
CA PRO A 125 -21.18 8.92 10.46
C PRO A 125 -20.57 7.55 10.21
N ILE A 126 -20.74 6.64 11.17
CA ILE A 126 -20.26 5.26 11.03
C ILE A 126 -20.92 4.69 9.77
N PRO A 127 -20.14 4.20 8.78
CA PRO A 127 -20.70 3.65 7.56
C PRO A 127 -21.79 2.62 7.86
N ALA A 128 -22.89 2.64 7.10
CA ALA A 128 -24.00 1.70 7.28
C ALA A 128 -23.53 0.22 7.24
N LEU A 129 -22.44 -0.04 6.50
CA LEU A 129 -21.74 -1.32 6.41
C LEU A 129 -21.29 -1.86 7.79
N PHE A 130 -20.94 -0.99 8.75
CA PHE A 130 -20.51 -1.35 10.10
C PHE A 130 -21.64 -1.43 11.13
N SER A 131 -22.86 -1.05 10.73
CA SER A 131 -24.03 -0.96 11.61
C SER A 131 -25.03 -2.09 11.39
N THR A 132 -24.95 -2.80 10.25
CA THR A 132 -25.85 -3.92 9.95
C THR A 132 -25.34 -5.23 10.53
N GLY A 133 -26.21 -5.94 11.27
CA GLY A 133 -25.92 -7.28 11.78
C GLY A 133 -26.01 -8.40 10.74
N SER A 134 -26.52 -8.10 9.53
CA SER A 134 -26.72 -9.10 8.46
C SER A 134 -25.48 -9.33 7.59
N LEU A 135 -24.41 -8.54 7.76
CA LEU A 135 -23.18 -8.65 6.97
C LEU A 135 -21.99 -9.04 7.86
N GLY A 136 -21.19 -10.00 7.38
CA GLY A 136 -19.89 -10.33 7.95
C GLY A 136 -18.79 -9.78 7.06
N LEU A 137 -17.99 -8.85 7.57
CA LEU A 137 -16.88 -8.26 6.82
C LEU A 137 -15.61 -9.09 6.95
N MET A 138 -14.87 -9.20 5.86
CA MET A 138 -13.55 -9.81 5.81
C MET A 138 -12.52 -8.76 5.40
N ALA A 139 -11.48 -8.58 6.23
CA ALA A 139 -10.32 -7.77 5.87
C ALA A 139 -9.36 -8.65 5.05
N MET A 140 -8.84 -8.11 3.93
CA MET A 140 -7.93 -8.84 3.05
C MET A 140 -6.65 -8.05 2.83
N PHE A 141 -5.51 -8.68 3.08
CA PHE A 141 -4.19 -8.09 2.86
C PHE A 141 -3.42 -8.84 1.77
N GLY A 142 -2.98 -8.12 0.74
CA GLY A 142 -2.32 -8.70 -0.43
C GLY A 142 -0.84 -9.03 -0.21
N GLY A 143 -0.29 -9.83 -1.11
CA GLY A 143 1.16 -10.04 -1.25
C GLY A 143 1.83 -9.00 -2.15
N GLN A 144 3.11 -9.20 -2.42
CA GLN A 144 3.85 -8.37 -3.36
C GLN A 144 3.31 -8.57 -4.79
N ARG A 145 2.93 -7.47 -5.45
CA ARG A 145 2.53 -7.51 -6.87
C ARG A 145 3.71 -7.48 -7.82
N GLY A 146 4.88 -7.09 -7.32
CA GLY A 146 6.09 -7.08 -8.12
C GLY A 146 6.25 -5.88 -9.05
N THR A 147 5.35 -4.91 -9.00
CA THR A 147 5.43 -3.70 -9.81
C THR A 147 6.42 -2.74 -9.15
N GLY A 148 7.36 -2.17 -9.91
CA GLY A 148 8.43 -1.32 -9.35
C GLY A 148 7.95 0.05 -8.84
N ASN A 149 6.65 0.31 -8.86
CA ASN A 149 6.00 1.58 -8.56
C ASN A 149 5.11 1.52 -7.31
N TYR A 150 5.28 0.52 -6.44
CA TYR A 150 4.49 0.42 -5.20
C TYR A 150 4.73 1.61 -4.26
N LEU A 151 5.88 2.30 -4.36
CA LEU A 151 6.13 3.50 -3.56
C LEU A 151 5.37 4.73 -4.05
N ASP A 152 4.89 4.77 -5.30
CA ASP A 152 3.99 5.83 -5.77
C ASP A 152 2.72 5.88 -4.90
N GLU A 153 2.25 4.71 -4.43
CA GLU A 153 1.13 4.60 -3.49
C GLU A 153 1.47 5.19 -2.12
N ALA A 154 2.68 4.95 -1.62
CA ALA A 154 3.16 5.53 -0.36
C ALA A 154 3.32 7.05 -0.48
N GLU A 155 3.87 7.54 -1.59
CA GLU A 155 4.02 8.96 -1.89
C GLU A 155 2.66 9.65 -1.95
N TRP A 156 1.70 9.05 -2.66
CA TRP A 156 0.35 9.56 -2.77
C TRP A 156 -0.34 9.65 -1.40
N LEU A 157 -0.27 8.56 -0.60
CA LEU A 157 -0.82 8.54 0.75
C LEU A 157 -0.17 9.59 1.66
N LEU A 158 1.17 9.69 1.65
CA LEU A 158 1.90 10.62 2.50
C LEU A 158 1.70 12.08 2.07
N ASP A 159 1.46 12.34 0.78
CA ASP A 159 1.12 13.68 0.30
C ASP A 159 -0.30 14.10 0.72
N VAL A 160 -1.29 13.22 0.57
CA VAL A 160 -2.70 13.49 0.90
C VAL A 160 -2.94 13.54 2.41
N TYR A 161 -2.51 12.49 3.12
CA TYR A 161 -2.79 12.30 4.53
C TYR A 161 -1.57 12.63 5.40
N ARG A 162 -0.68 13.51 4.92
CA ARG A 162 0.53 13.93 5.66
C ARG A 162 0.28 14.17 7.15
N PRO A 163 -0.77 14.92 7.55
CA PRO A 163 -0.96 15.23 8.96
C PRO A 163 -1.38 14.01 9.81
N LEU A 164 -1.91 12.97 9.19
CA LEU A 164 -2.24 11.70 9.84
C LEU A 164 -1.05 10.73 9.86
N LEU A 165 -0.27 10.69 8.77
CA LEU A 165 0.71 9.65 8.51
C LEU A 165 2.15 10.03 8.87
N LEU A 166 2.54 11.31 8.84
CA LEU A 166 3.95 11.70 8.94
C LEU A 166 4.63 11.18 10.20
N GLY A 167 3.97 11.28 11.36
CA GLY A 167 4.50 10.77 12.62
C GLY A 167 4.69 9.24 12.61
N PHE A 168 3.71 8.52 12.04
CA PHE A 168 3.79 7.07 11.89
C PHE A 168 4.90 6.64 10.93
N VAL A 169 4.92 7.19 9.72
CA VAL A 169 5.93 6.86 8.70
C VAL A 169 7.32 7.23 9.19
N SER A 170 7.49 8.36 9.88
CA SER A 170 8.77 8.73 10.50
C SER A 170 9.25 7.68 11.49
N ARG A 171 8.38 7.24 12.40
CA ARG A 171 8.74 6.22 13.39
C ARG A 171 9.06 4.87 12.74
N MET A 172 8.23 4.41 11.81
CA MET A 172 8.45 3.14 11.12
C MET A 172 9.71 3.19 10.23
N SER A 173 9.98 4.31 9.55
CA SER A 173 11.20 4.52 8.77
C SER A 173 12.44 4.47 9.66
N ALA A 174 12.43 5.15 10.80
CA ALA A 174 13.54 5.12 11.75
C ALA A 174 13.78 3.71 12.32
N PHE A 175 12.70 2.97 12.61
CA PHE A 175 12.76 1.56 13.01
C PHE A 175 13.41 0.70 11.92
N LEU A 176 12.86 0.72 10.70
CA LEU A 176 13.34 -0.06 9.56
C LEU A 176 14.80 0.26 9.21
N HIS A 177 15.15 1.55 9.20
CA HIS A 177 16.51 1.99 8.95
C HIS A 177 17.47 1.38 9.98
N ARG A 178 17.17 1.50 11.28
CA ARG A 178 18.01 0.96 12.35
C ARG A 178 18.12 -0.56 12.29
N GLU A 179 17.00 -1.28 12.17
CA GLU A 179 17.03 -2.75 12.16
C GLU A 179 17.72 -3.31 10.90
N SER A 180 17.64 -2.61 9.76
CA SER A 180 18.36 -3.00 8.54
C SER A 180 19.89 -3.00 8.66
N GLN A 181 20.44 -2.32 9.67
CA GLN A 181 21.88 -2.26 9.93
C GLN A 181 22.41 -3.44 10.75
N ASP A 182 21.54 -4.37 11.16
CA ASP A 182 21.98 -5.53 11.93
C ASP A 182 22.97 -6.41 11.15
N LYS A 183 24.05 -6.83 11.82
CA LYS A 183 25.18 -7.57 11.21
C LYS A 183 24.76 -8.86 10.48
N HIS A 184 23.65 -9.49 10.86
CA HIS A 184 23.20 -10.74 10.25
C HIS A 184 22.53 -10.51 8.88
N ILE A 185 22.04 -9.30 8.63
CA ILE A 185 21.16 -8.98 7.49
C ILE A 185 21.59 -7.74 6.70
N CYS A 186 22.49 -6.90 7.22
CA CYS A 186 22.88 -5.63 6.60
C CYS A 186 23.48 -5.79 5.19
N SER A 187 24.02 -6.97 4.88
CA SER A 187 24.60 -7.30 3.57
C SER A 187 23.62 -7.17 2.40
N VAL A 188 22.31 -7.31 2.63
CA VAL A 188 21.28 -7.16 1.59
C VAL A 188 20.69 -5.75 1.48
N TYR A 189 21.08 -4.83 2.38
CA TYR A 189 20.58 -3.46 2.42
C TYR A 189 21.66 -2.45 1.99
N SER A 190 22.24 -2.66 0.80
CA SER A 190 23.37 -1.87 0.29
C SER A 190 23.11 -0.37 0.13
N LYS A 191 21.84 0.07 0.12
CA LYS A 191 21.43 1.48 0.07
C LYS A 191 20.65 1.92 1.30
N GLY A 192 20.68 1.11 2.37
CA GLY A 192 19.88 1.34 3.57
C GLY A 192 18.38 1.19 3.35
N LEU A 193 17.61 1.59 4.37
CA LEU A 193 16.15 1.51 4.38
C LEU A 193 15.53 2.78 5.02
N ASP A 194 15.95 3.96 4.55
CA ASP A 194 15.42 5.26 4.99
C ASP A 194 14.27 5.72 4.09
N VAL A 195 13.09 5.14 4.33
CA VAL A 195 11.90 5.29 3.51
C VAL A 195 11.38 6.73 3.52
N LEU A 196 11.37 7.38 4.69
CA LEU A 196 10.88 8.75 4.80
C LEU A 196 11.76 9.69 3.96
N HIS A 197 13.08 9.52 3.99
CA HIS A 197 13.98 10.31 3.15
C HIS A 197 13.68 10.09 1.67
N TRP A 198 13.48 8.85 1.23
CA TRP A 198 13.12 8.52 -0.14
C TRP A 198 11.82 9.19 -0.60
N LEU A 199 10.78 9.19 0.25
CA LEU A 199 9.46 9.74 -0.06
C LEU A 199 9.38 11.28 0.01
N THR A 200 10.36 11.95 0.63
CA THR A 200 10.29 13.41 0.91
C THR A 200 11.40 14.21 0.27
N THR A 201 12.43 13.56 -0.26
CA THR A 201 13.58 14.23 -0.86
C THR A 201 13.64 13.94 -2.35
N ALA A 202 13.64 15.01 -3.16
CA ALA A 202 13.77 14.90 -4.60
C ALA A 202 15.05 14.14 -4.97
N ASN A 203 14.93 13.17 -5.88
CA ASN A 203 16.03 12.32 -6.37
C ASN A 203 16.69 11.42 -5.32
N ALA A 204 16.10 11.22 -4.14
CA ALA A 204 16.63 10.30 -3.11
C ALA A 204 16.22 8.83 -3.34
N MET A 205 15.26 8.57 -4.22
CA MET A 205 14.76 7.23 -4.50
C MET A 205 15.86 6.29 -5.04
N PRO A 206 16.04 5.10 -4.44
CA PRO A 206 16.94 4.08 -4.97
C PRO A 206 16.51 3.58 -6.36
N ASP A 207 17.45 2.99 -7.10
CA ASP A 207 17.13 2.35 -8.38
C ASP A 207 16.08 1.23 -8.24
N LYS A 208 15.36 0.99 -9.34
CA LYS A 208 14.27 0.02 -9.44
C LYS A 208 14.69 -1.40 -9.04
N GLN A 209 15.92 -1.82 -9.34
CA GLN A 209 16.39 -3.17 -9.00
C GLN A 209 16.52 -3.33 -7.48
N TYR A 210 16.98 -2.31 -6.77
CA TYR A 210 17.02 -2.32 -5.31
C TYR A 210 15.61 -2.32 -4.71
N LEU A 211 14.70 -1.47 -5.21
CA LEU A 211 13.31 -1.40 -4.74
C LEU A 211 12.52 -2.69 -5.01
N LEU A 212 12.81 -3.40 -6.09
CA LEU A 212 12.22 -4.70 -6.40
C LEU A 212 12.83 -5.86 -5.62
N SER A 213 13.99 -5.66 -4.97
CA SER A 213 14.57 -6.71 -4.15
C SER A 213 13.66 -7.02 -2.97
N ILE A 214 13.50 -8.31 -2.67
CA ILE A 214 12.54 -8.73 -1.65
C ILE A 214 12.85 -8.19 -0.23
N PRO A 215 14.11 -8.10 0.23
CA PRO A 215 14.42 -7.48 1.53
C PRO A 215 13.86 -6.06 1.68
N VAL A 216 13.80 -5.32 0.58
CA VAL A 216 13.27 -3.95 0.56
C VAL A 216 11.75 -3.97 0.35
N CYS A 217 11.26 -4.68 -0.67
CA CYS A 217 9.84 -4.68 -1.02
C CYS A 217 8.93 -5.23 0.09
N LEU A 218 9.35 -6.30 0.78
CA LEU A 218 8.53 -7.01 1.78
C LEU A 218 8.12 -6.12 2.98
N PRO A 219 9.06 -5.43 3.68
CA PRO A 219 8.69 -4.48 4.73
C PRO A 219 7.97 -3.25 4.19
N LEU A 220 8.31 -2.73 3.01
CA LEU A 220 7.68 -1.50 2.49
C LEU A 220 6.22 -1.70 2.06
N VAL A 221 5.89 -2.84 1.45
CA VAL A 221 4.49 -3.17 1.16
C VAL A 221 3.71 -3.35 2.47
N GLY A 222 4.33 -3.94 3.50
CA GLY A 222 3.74 -3.99 4.84
C GLY A 222 3.47 -2.59 5.42
N LEU A 223 4.41 -1.66 5.28
CA LEU A 223 4.27 -0.28 5.72
C LEU A 223 3.12 0.43 5.01
N ILE A 224 2.99 0.27 3.69
CA ILE A 224 1.90 0.85 2.89
C ILE A 224 0.54 0.30 3.35
N GLN A 225 0.45 -1.01 3.59
CA GLN A 225 -0.78 -1.62 4.11
C GLN A 225 -1.16 -1.04 5.48
N LEU A 226 -0.18 -0.81 6.36
CA LEU A 226 -0.41 -0.17 7.66
C LEU A 226 -0.78 1.32 7.52
N MET A 227 -0.20 2.05 6.56
CA MET A 227 -0.60 3.42 6.25
C MET A 227 -2.09 3.48 5.87
N HIS A 228 -2.57 2.55 5.03
CA HIS A 228 -3.99 2.43 4.70
C HIS A 228 -4.86 2.14 5.92
N VAL A 229 -4.45 1.21 6.78
CA VAL A 229 -5.18 0.93 8.03
C VAL A 229 -5.25 2.19 8.90
N MET A 230 -4.15 2.94 9.00
CA MET A 230 -4.10 4.19 9.75
C MET A 230 -5.06 5.24 9.20
N VAL A 231 -5.00 5.49 7.88
CA VAL A 231 -5.94 6.40 7.22
C VAL A 231 -7.37 5.98 7.52
N LEU A 232 -7.69 4.69 7.36
CA LEU A 232 -9.04 4.17 7.56
C LEU A 232 -9.58 4.43 8.97
N TYR A 233 -8.87 4.04 10.04
CA TYR A 233 -9.42 4.24 11.39
C TYR A 233 -9.46 5.73 11.77
N LYS A 234 -8.49 6.53 11.31
CA LYS A 234 -8.43 7.97 11.60
C LYS A 234 -9.58 8.73 10.95
N THR A 235 -9.88 8.46 9.67
CA THR A 235 -10.97 9.13 8.94
C THR A 235 -12.35 8.73 9.47
N LEU A 236 -12.50 7.47 9.88
CA LEU A 236 -13.68 6.97 10.58
C LEU A 236 -13.84 7.54 12.00
N GLY A 237 -12.78 8.10 12.58
CA GLY A 237 -12.80 8.62 13.94
C GLY A 237 -12.99 7.54 15.01
N ILE A 238 -12.49 6.32 14.78
CA ILE A 238 -12.59 5.18 15.70
C ILE A 238 -11.19 4.69 16.11
N SER A 239 -11.10 3.91 17.20
CA SER A 239 -9.82 3.30 17.58
C SER A 239 -9.44 2.14 16.64
N PRO A 240 -8.14 1.76 16.57
CA PRO A 240 -7.72 0.54 15.88
C PRO A 240 -8.48 -0.71 16.33
N GLY A 241 -8.72 -0.87 17.63
CA GLY A 241 -9.49 -2.01 18.15
C GLY A 241 -10.98 -1.96 17.78
N ASP A 242 -11.59 -0.77 17.71
CA ASP A 242 -12.94 -0.63 17.19
C ASP A 242 -13.02 -1.02 15.72
N LEU A 243 -12.03 -0.65 14.91
CA LEU A 243 -11.95 -1.03 13.51
C LEU A 243 -11.90 -2.56 13.37
N VAL A 244 -11.01 -3.22 14.11
CA VAL A 244 -10.89 -4.70 14.10
C VAL A 244 -12.21 -5.37 14.44
N ARG A 245 -12.94 -4.88 15.46
CA ARG A 245 -14.25 -5.42 15.85
C ARG A 245 -15.32 -5.33 14.76
N ARG A 246 -15.12 -4.50 13.71
CA ARG A 246 -16.04 -4.45 12.55
C ARG A 246 -15.84 -5.61 11.58
N PHE A 247 -14.71 -6.31 11.64
CA PHE A 247 -14.41 -7.44 10.77
C PHE A 247 -14.58 -8.77 11.52
N LYS A 248 -15.16 -9.76 10.84
CA LYS A 248 -15.31 -11.13 11.37
C LYS A 248 -14.04 -11.96 11.20
N VAL A 249 -13.26 -11.65 10.18
CA VAL A 249 -12.03 -12.36 9.85
C VAL A 249 -11.08 -11.41 9.12
N ALA A 250 -9.79 -11.61 9.35
CA ALA A 250 -8.73 -11.04 8.53
C ALA A 250 -7.99 -12.18 7.83
N VAL A 251 -7.79 -12.04 6.53
CA VAL A 251 -7.03 -12.99 5.71
C VAL A 251 -5.91 -12.28 5.00
N GLY A 252 -4.86 -13.02 4.66
CA GLY A 252 -3.73 -12.46 3.95
C GLY A 252 -3.15 -13.42 2.93
N HIS A 253 -2.76 -12.90 1.78
CA HIS A 253 -2.10 -13.64 0.71
C HIS A 253 -0.58 -13.51 0.85
N SER A 254 0.13 -14.63 0.87
CA SER A 254 1.59 -14.66 1.03
C SER A 254 2.01 -13.84 2.27
N GLN A 255 2.90 -12.85 2.13
CA GLN A 255 3.30 -11.94 3.21
C GLN A 255 2.11 -11.23 3.90
N GLY A 256 0.99 -11.03 3.21
CA GLY A 256 -0.17 -10.33 3.75
C GLY A 256 -0.76 -11.03 4.97
N ILE A 257 -0.47 -12.33 5.16
CA ILE A 257 -0.92 -13.07 6.34
C ILE A 257 -0.35 -12.48 7.63
N GLY A 258 0.88 -11.95 7.57
CA GLY A 258 1.51 -11.28 8.69
C GLY A 258 0.78 -10.00 9.08
N ILE A 259 0.39 -9.18 8.10
CA ILE A 259 -0.40 -7.97 8.31
C ILE A 259 -1.82 -8.29 8.78
N ALA A 260 -2.44 -9.36 8.28
CA ALA A 260 -3.74 -9.84 8.74
C ALA A 260 -3.71 -10.26 10.23
N ALA A 261 -2.65 -10.96 10.64
CA ALA A 261 -2.45 -11.35 12.04
C ALA A 261 -2.21 -10.11 12.92
N ALA A 262 -1.33 -9.20 12.47
CA ALA A 262 -1.08 -7.92 13.14
C ALA A 262 -2.38 -7.13 13.33
N PHE A 263 -3.13 -6.91 12.25
CA PHE A 263 -4.43 -6.24 12.26
C PHE A 263 -5.36 -6.86 13.31
N SER A 264 -5.46 -8.18 13.38
CA SER A 264 -6.37 -8.89 14.31
C SER A 264 -6.04 -8.70 15.79
N THR A 265 -4.85 -8.18 16.12
CA THR A 265 -4.38 -7.98 17.51
C THR A 265 -4.43 -6.52 17.96
N LEU A 266 -4.84 -5.60 17.09
CA LEU A 266 -4.92 -4.18 17.40
C LEU A 266 -6.03 -3.91 18.43
N THR A 267 -5.73 -3.03 19.39
CA THR A 267 -6.63 -2.66 20.48
C THR A 267 -6.80 -1.14 20.58
N ASP A 268 -5.70 -0.41 20.53
CA ASP A 268 -5.63 1.05 20.61
C ASP A 268 -4.49 1.62 19.75
N GLU A 269 -4.31 2.95 19.80
CA GLU A 269 -3.24 3.64 19.09
C GLU A 269 -1.85 3.11 19.49
N GLN A 270 -1.58 2.88 20.77
CA GLN A 270 -0.27 2.41 21.22
C GLN A 270 0.04 1.01 20.66
N SER A 271 -0.94 0.12 20.70
CA SER A 271 -0.85 -1.22 20.11
C SER A 271 -0.61 -1.16 18.60
N PHE A 272 -1.18 -0.17 17.90
CA PHE A 272 -0.96 0.02 16.48
C PHE A 272 0.51 0.23 16.16
N TYR A 273 1.18 1.12 16.89
CA TYR A 273 2.60 1.38 16.69
C TYR A 273 3.47 0.17 17.06
N SER A 274 3.25 -0.45 18.22
CA SER A 274 4.09 -1.57 18.68
C SER A 274 3.92 -2.81 17.81
N VAL A 275 2.68 -3.14 17.42
CA VAL A 275 2.40 -4.27 16.52
C VAL A 275 2.95 -3.98 15.12
N SER A 276 2.88 -2.74 14.64
CA SER A 276 3.49 -2.32 13.37
C SER A 276 5.00 -2.54 13.34
N GLU A 277 5.73 -2.14 14.37
CA GLU A 277 7.18 -2.39 14.47
C GLU A 277 7.49 -3.89 14.42
N ARG A 278 6.74 -4.70 15.18
CA ARG A 278 6.93 -6.15 15.22
C ARG A 278 6.69 -6.80 13.87
N ILE A 279 5.58 -6.48 13.20
CA ILE A 279 5.29 -7.09 11.90
C ILE A 279 6.23 -6.62 10.80
N LEU A 280 6.64 -5.34 10.82
CA LEU A 280 7.65 -4.83 9.90
C LEU A 280 9.03 -5.47 10.15
N GLY A 281 9.39 -5.73 11.41
CA GLY A 281 10.58 -6.49 11.77
C GLY A 281 10.54 -7.92 11.25
N ILE A 282 9.42 -8.63 11.42
CA ILE A 282 9.20 -9.97 10.85
C ILE A 282 9.34 -9.92 9.33
N HIS A 283 8.73 -8.94 8.66
CA HIS A 283 8.85 -8.76 7.21
C HIS A 283 10.29 -8.49 6.77
N LEU A 284 11.05 -7.72 7.55
CA LEU A 284 12.46 -7.43 7.30
C LEU A 284 13.28 -8.72 7.31
N LEU A 285 13.09 -9.59 8.32
CA LEU A 285 13.78 -10.87 8.40
C LEU A 285 13.31 -11.86 7.32
N ALA A 286 12.00 -11.94 7.09
CA ALA A 286 11.39 -12.79 6.06
C ALA A 286 11.79 -12.36 4.64
N GLY A 287 12.23 -11.12 4.45
CA GLY A 287 12.84 -10.66 3.21
C GLY A 287 14.34 -10.94 3.14
N ALA A 288 15.08 -10.63 4.21
CA ALA A 288 16.54 -10.69 4.24
C ALA A 288 17.09 -12.13 4.17
N PHE A 289 16.65 -13.03 5.06
CA PHE A 289 17.21 -14.38 5.14
C PHE A 289 17.04 -15.18 3.84
N PRO A 290 15.85 -15.20 3.19
CA PRO A 290 15.71 -15.82 1.88
C PRO A 290 16.63 -15.22 0.83
N GLN A 291 16.83 -13.89 0.84
CA GLN A 291 17.69 -13.23 -0.14
C GLN A 291 19.19 -13.52 0.08
N ILE A 292 19.62 -13.68 1.33
CA ILE A 292 20.99 -14.08 1.68
C ILE A 292 21.26 -15.51 1.22
N LYS A 293 20.30 -16.41 1.49
CA LYS A 293 20.44 -17.82 1.15
C LYS A 293 20.32 -18.09 -0.35
N PHE A 294 19.48 -17.33 -1.04
CA PHE A 294 19.25 -17.39 -2.49
C PHE A 294 19.60 -16.03 -3.11
N PRO A 295 20.88 -15.66 -3.19
CA PRO A 295 21.30 -14.37 -3.73
C PRO A 295 20.82 -14.24 -5.17
N CYS A 296 20.23 -13.08 -5.51
CA CYS A 296 19.74 -12.83 -6.84
C CYS A 296 20.91 -12.90 -7.83
N TYR A 297 20.97 -13.96 -8.62
CA TYR A 297 21.97 -14.12 -9.67
C TYR A 297 21.93 -12.89 -10.59
N LYS A 298 23.09 -12.37 -11.00
CA LYS A 298 23.17 -11.43 -12.12
C LYS A 298 22.63 -12.13 -13.36
N ALA A 299 21.33 -11.99 -13.64
CA ALA A 299 20.70 -12.63 -14.78
C ALA A 299 21.37 -12.15 -16.07
N LEU A 300 21.61 -13.10 -16.98
CA LEU A 300 22.19 -12.90 -18.30
C LEU A 300 21.47 -11.76 -19.05
N THR A 301 22.28 -10.86 -19.60
CA THR A 301 22.00 -9.45 -19.90
C THR A 301 21.18 -9.15 -21.17
N THR A 302 20.22 -9.99 -21.56
CA THR A 302 19.57 -9.81 -22.89
C THR A 302 18.04 -9.88 -22.93
N SER A 303 17.34 -9.90 -21.79
CA SER A 303 15.88 -10.06 -21.75
C SER A 303 15.18 -8.90 -21.00
N THR A 304 13.96 -8.56 -21.44
CA THR A 304 13.08 -7.60 -20.73
C THR A 304 12.82 -8.09 -19.29
N GLU A 305 12.57 -7.20 -18.33
CA GLU A 305 12.45 -7.58 -16.91
C GLU A 305 11.45 -8.71 -16.64
N ASP A 306 10.32 -8.73 -17.34
CA ASP A 306 9.26 -9.74 -17.18
C ASP A 306 9.62 -11.11 -17.77
N SER A 307 10.66 -11.14 -18.60
CA SER A 307 11.20 -12.37 -19.22
C SER A 307 12.49 -12.85 -18.56
N LYS A 308 13.02 -12.10 -17.58
CA LYS A 308 14.21 -12.52 -16.83
C LYS A 308 13.87 -13.77 -16.01
N PRO A 309 14.73 -14.81 -16.03
CA PRO A 309 14.57 -15.96 -15.18
C PRO A 309 14.45 -15.60 -13.70
N ARG A 310 13.46 -16.20 -13.03
CA ARG A 310 13.17 -16.01 -11.60
C ARG A 310 12.81 -17.34 -10.94
N PRO A 311 13.07 -17.50 -9.63
CA PRO A 311 12.79 -18.74 -8.92
C PRO A 311 11.29 -19.04 -8.77
N MET A 312 10.42 -18.05 -8.99
CA MET A 312 8.97 -18.22 -8.91
C MET A 312 8.29 -17.95 -10.26
N VAL A 313 7.42 -18.87 -10.67
CA VAL A 313 6.80 -18.94 -12.00
C VAL A 313 5.28 -19.00 -11.89
N SER A 314 4.58 -18.09 -12.56
CA SER A 314 3.14 -18.16 -12.77
C SER A 314 2.80 -19.16 -13.87
N VAL A 315 1.83 -20.04 -13.60
CA VAL A 315 1.34 -21.06 -14.51
C VAL A 315 -0.19 -20.95 -14.58
N GLN A 316 -0.73 -20.74 -15.78
CA GLN A 316 -2.16 -20.50 -16.00
C GLN A 316 -2.73 -21.39 -17.11
N GLY A 317 -4.03 -21.72 -17.04
CA GLY A 317 -4.74 -22.47 -18.10
C GLY A 317 -4.67 -23.99 -17.98
N ILE A 318 -4.26 -24.51 -16.82
CA ILE A 318 -4.17 -25.95 -16.53
C ILE A 318 -4.87 -26.26 -15.21
N ILE A 319 -5.47 -27.43 -15.04
CA ILE A 319 -6.06 -27.83 -13.74
C ILE A 319 -5.01 -28.43 -12.81
N LYS A 320 -5.18 -28.24 -11.49
CA LYS A 320 -4.23 -28.68 -10.45
C LYS A 320 -3.75 -30.14 -10.60
N PRO A 321 -4.62 -31.15 -10.79
CA PRO A 321 -4.15 -32.54 -10.87
C PRO A 321 -3.26 -32.83 -12.09
N VAL A 322 -3.43 -32.09 -13.19
CA VAL A 322 -2.59 -32.24 -14.38
C VAL A 322 -1.25 -31.55 -14.14
N LEU A 323 -1.26 -30.37 -13.52
CA LEU A 323 -0.04 -29.66 -13.14
C LEU A 323 0.82 -30.48 -12.17
N GLU A 324 0.22 -31.09 -11.14
CA GLU A 324 0.94 -31.94 -10.18
C GLU A 324 1.61 -33.15 -10.84
N LYS A 325 0.97 -33.76 -11.86
CA LYS A 325 1.59 -34.83 -12.65
C LYS A 325 2.80 -34.33 -13.45
N LEU A 326 2.72 -33.14 -14.03
CA LEU A 326 3.85 -32.53 -14.75
C LEU A 326 5.00 -32.20 -13.79
N ILE A 327 4.70 -31.66 -12.60
CA ILE A 327 5.70 -31.42 -11.55
C ILE A 327 6.39 -32.73 -11.14
N ALA A 328 5.62 -33.79 -10.86
CA ALA A 328 6.17 -35.10 -10.50
C ALA A 328 7.05 -35.67 -11.61
N LYS A 329 6.60 -35.59 -12.87
CA LYS A 329 7.37 -36.02 -14.05
C LYS A 329 8.69 -35.25 -14.17
N PHE A 330 8.67 -33.94 -13.96
CA PHE A 330 9.89 -33.12 -13.98
C PHE A 330 10.84 -33.48 -12.84
N ASN A 331 10.32 -33.56 -11.60
CA ASN A 331 11.11 -33.84 -10.40
C ASN A 331 11.78 -35.22 -10.46
N SER A 332 11.12 -36.22 -11.04
CA SER A 332 11.69 -37.58 -11.23
C SER A 332 12.97 -37.62 -12.08
N ARG A 333 13.24 -36.55 -12.84
CA ARG A 333 14.41 -36.42 -13.72
C ARG A 333 15.51 -35.55 -13.12
N GLN A 334 15.28 -34.96 -11.94
CA GLN A 334 16.26 -34.10 -11.29
C GLN A 334 17.21 -34.95 -10.43
N PRO A 335 18.49 -34.58 -10.36
CA PRO A 335 19.48 -35.36 -9.62
C PRO A 335 19.40 -35.16 -8.10
N SER A 336 18.73 -34.10 -7.63
CA SER A 336 18.66 -33.72 -6.22
C SER A 336 17.29 -33.09 -5.88
N PRO A 337 16.77 -33.29 -4.66
CA PRO A 337 15.60 -32.57 -4.15
C PRO A 337 15.72 -31.04 -4.17
N THR A 338 16.94 -30.50 -4.15
CA THR A 338 17.19 -29.05 -4.25
C THR A 338 16.89 -28.50 -5.64
N GLU A 339 16.88 -29.35 -6.67
CA GLU A 339 16.54 -29.00 -8.06
C GLU A 339 15.07 -29.26 -8.39
N HIS A 340 14.24 -29.60 -7.41
CA HIS A 340 12.81 -29.82 -7.63
C HIS A 340 12.04 -28.51 -7.83
N ALA A 341 10.95 -28.61 -8.59
CA ALA A 341 9.89 -27.62 -8.63
C ALA A 341 8.79 -27.96 -7.62
N PHE A 342 8.26 -26.94 -6.94
CA PHE A 342 7.25 -27.07 -5.91
C PHE A 342 6.01 -26.25 -6.27
N LEU A 343 4.82 -26.81 -6.01
CA LEU A 343 3.57 -26.04 -6.06
C LEU A 343 3.52 -25.11 -4.84
N ALA A 344 3.77 -23.82 -5.08
CA ALA A 344 3.96 -22.81 -4.04
C ALA A 344 2.63 -22.14 -3.65
N VAL A 345 1.83 -21.71 -4.63
CA VAL A 345 0.56 -21.01 -4.39
C VAL A 345 -0.52 -21.52 -5.34
N VAL A 346 -1.72 -21.72 -4.80
CA VAL A 346 -2.95 -22.00 -5.55
C VAL A 346 -3.81 -20.73 -5.46
N ASN A 347 -3.83 -19.92 -6.52
CA ASN A 347 -4.60 -18.67 -6.53
C ASN A 347 -6.05 -18.93 -6.95
N THR A 348 -6.25 -19.73 -8.00
CA THR A 348 -7.57 -20.11 -8.51
C THR A 348 -7.58 -21.60 -8.92
N VAL A 349 -8.65 -22.05 -9.55
CA VAL A 349 -8.78 -23.41 -10.10
C VAL A 349 -7.78 -23.72 -11.22
N ASP A 350 -7.25 -22.69 -11.88
CA ASP A 350 -6.39 -22.79 -13.06
C ASP A 350 -5.20 -21.81 -13.06
N GLN A 351 -4.96 -21.08 -11.96
CA GLN A 351 -3.82 -20.19 -11.76
C GLN A 351 -2.99 -20.60 -10.55
N PHE A 352 -1.72 -20.89 -10.79
CA PHE A 352 -0.79 -21.38 -9.78
C PHE A 352 0.53 -20.60 -9.83
N ILE A 353 1.23 -20.59 -8.70
CA ILE A 353 2.63 -20.19 -8.64
C ILE A 353 3.45 -21.41 -8.26
N LEU A 354 4.56 -21.60 -8.96
CA LEU A 354 5.57 -22.58 -8.63
C LEU A 354 6.81 -21.90 -8.11
N ALA A 355 7.53 -22.58 -7.21
CA ALA A 355 8.80 -22.13 -6.69
C ALA A 355 9.87 -23.21 -6.88
N SER A 356 11.08 -22.81 -7.17
CA SER A 356 12.25 -23.68 -7.26
C SER A 356 13.54 -22.87 -7.17
N GLU A 357 14.67 -23.56 -7.13
CA GLU A 357 15.95 -22.93 -7.49
C GLU A 357 15.89 -22.29 -8.89
N LEU A 358 16.72 -21.26 -9.13
CA LEU A 358 16.66 -20.50 -10.38
C LEU A 358 16.94 -21.39 -11.61
N SER A 359 17.96 -22.23 -11.52
CA SER A 359 18.33 -23.16 -12.60
C SER A 359 17.22 -24.17 -12.89
N ALA A 360 16.57 -24.69 -11.85
CA ALA A 360 15.42 -25.57 -11.96
C ALA A 360 14.21 -24.85 -12.57
N ALA A 361 13.98 -23.57 -12.24
CA ALA A 361 12.88 -22.79 -12.80
C ALA A 361 13.01 -22.66 -14.31
N VAL A 362 14.23 -22.36 -14.79
CA VAL A 362 14.53 -22.28 -16.24
C VAL A 362 14.25 -23.60 -16.95
N LYS A 363 14.76 -24.71 -16.41
CA LYS A 363 14.51 -26.06 -16.93
C LYS A 363 13.01 -26.40 -16.93
N PHE A 364 12.31 -26.03 -15.86
CA PHE A 364 10.89 -26.33 -15.68
C PHE A 364 10.00 -25.54 -16.65
N VAL A 365 10.28 -24.25 -16.87
CA VAL A 365 9.58 -23.43 -17.86
C VAL A 365 9.74 -24.00 -19.27
N ALA A 366 10.96 -24.39 -19.65
CA ALA A 366 11.21 -25.05 -20.94
C ALA A 366 10.44 -26.39 -21.05
N PHE A 367 10.44 -27.18 -19.97
CA PHE A 367 9.69 -28.42 -19.89
C PHE A 367 8.18 -28.20 -20.05
N LEU A 368 7.56 -27.26 -19.32
CA LEU A 368 6.14 -26.96 -19.45
C LEU A 368 5.77 -26.52 -20.87
N ARG A 369 6.58 -25.65 -21.48
CA ARG A 369 6.36 -25.23 -22.88
C ARG A 369 6.39 -26.42 -23.83
N SER A 370 7.26 -27.41 -23.60
CA SER A 370 7.31 -28.63 -24.41
C SER A 370 6.08 -29.55 -24.24
N GLU A 371 5.45 -29.51 -23.07
CA GLU A 371 4.24 -30.28 -22.74
C GLU A 371 2.95 -29.54 -23.11
N SER A 372 3.05 -28.28 -23.55
CA SER A 372 1.92 -27.41 -23.90
C SER A 372 1.66 -27.39 -25.41
N ALA A 373 0.42 -27.08 -25.80
CA ALA A 373 0.11 -26.64 -27.14
C ALA A 373 0.33 -25.13 -27.27
N ASP A 374 0.73 -24.71 -28.46
CA ASP A 374 0.66 -23.31 -28.87
C ASP A 374 -0.81 -22.86 -28.86
N PRO A 375 -1.15 -21.70 -28.26
CA PRO A 375 -2.52 -21.17 -28.26
C PRO A 375 -3.16 -21.09 -29.65
N ASP A 376 -2.37 -20.81 -30.69
CA ASP A 376 -2.86 -20.64 -32.06
C ASP A 376 -2.96 -21.96 -32.84
N LYS A 377 -2.52 -23.07 -32.23
CA LYS A 377 -2.53 -24.37 -32.89
C LYS A 377 -3.89 -25.06 -32.76
N ASP A 378 -4.55 -25.27 -33.89
CA ASP A 378 -5.79 -26.05 -33.94
C ASP A 378 -5.55 -27.52 -33.53
N GLN A 379 -6.18 -27.94 -32.44
CA GLN A 379 -6.19 -29.31 -31.94
C GLN A 379 -7.55 -30.02 -32.17
N SER A 380 -8.48 -29.41 -32.91
CA SER A 380 -9.83 -29.95 -33.17
C SER A 380 -9.79 -31.36 -33.77
N ARG A 381 -8.80 -31.62 -34.64
CA ARG A 381 -8.55 -32.91 -35.30
C ARG A 381 -7.74 -33.91 -34.46
N ILE A 382 -7.28 -33.52 -33.28
CA ILE A 382 -6.59 -34.42 -32.33
C ILE A 382 -7.64 -34.97 -31.34
N PRO A 383 -7.73 -36.29 -31.12
CA PRO A 383 -8.63 -36.86 -30.13
C PRO A 383 -8.42 -36.24 -28.74
N TYR A 384 -9.51 -35.95 -28.02
CA TYR A 384 -9.46 -35.23 -26.72
C TYR A 384 -8.38 -35.76 -25.75
N PRO A 385 -8.20 -37.08 -25.52
CA PRO A 385 -7.18 -37.58 -24.59
C PRO A 385 -5.72 -37.35 -25.03
N LYS A 386 -5.49 -37.00 -26.30
CA LYS A 386 -4.17 -36.74 -26.89
C LYS A 386 -3.89 -35.24 -27.08
N ARG A 387 -4.86 -34.36 -26.79
CA ARG A 387 -4.67 -32.92 -26.86
C ARG A 387 -3.74 -32.47 -25.73
N LYS A 388 -2.82 -31.56 -26.05
CA LYS A 388 -2.00 -30.91 -25.03
C LYS A 388 -2.76 -29.73 -24.42
N PRO A 389 -2.57 -29.44 -23.12
CA PRO A 389 -3.11 -28.23 -22.52
C PRO A 389 -2.47 -26.98 -23.14
N VAL A 390 -3.22 -25.87 -23.16
CA VAL A 390 -2.66 -24.55 -23.48
C VAL A 390 -2.28 -23.91 -22.15
N ILE A 391 -0.97 -23.78 -21.90
CA ILE A 391 -0.45 -23.28 -20.62
C ILE A 391 0.27 -21.95 -20.87
N ALA A 392 -0.17 -20.90 -20.20
CA ALA A 392 0.58 -19.64 -20.13
C ALA A 392 1.57 -19.71 -18.95
N VAL A 393 2.84 -19.39 -19.22
CA VAL A 393 3.93 -19.50 -18.25
C VAL A 393 4.77 -18.24 -18.26
N GLN A 394 4.87 -17.58 -17.10
CA GLN A 394 5.61 -16.32 -16.93
C GLN A 394 6.40 -16.32 -15.62
N TYR A 395 7.60 -15.75 -15.63
CA TYR A 395 8.35 -15.50 -14.40
C TYR A 395 7.68 -14.39 -13.58
N THR A 396 7.55 -14.59 -12.28
CA THR A 396 7.14 -13.51 -11.36
C THR A 396 8.34 -12.61 -11.06
N THR A 397 8.15 -11.41 -10.52
CA THR A 397 9.29 -10.54 -10.19
C THR A 397 10.02 -10.91 -8.88
N ILE A 398 9.51 -11.91 -8.14
CA ILE A 398 10.02 -12.31 -6.84
C ILE A 398 11.41 -12.94 -6.97
N THR A 399 12.33 -12.54 -6.08
CA THR A 399 13.76 -12.89 -6.18
C THR A 399 14.19 -14.11 -5.38
N ALA A 400 13.30 -14.73 -4.60
CA ALA A 400 13.55 -15.93 -3.81
C ALA A 400 12.40 -16.96 -3.91
N PRO A 401 12.63 -18.26 -3.70
CA PRO A 401 11.62 -19.31 -3.89
C PRO A 401 10.65 -19.44 -2.69
N TYR A 402 9.72 -18.50 -2.52
CA TYR A 402 8.76 -18.55 -1.41
C TYR A 402 7.80 -19.74 -1.46
N HIS A 403 7.28 -20.10 -0.28
CA HIS A 403 6.31 -21.18 -0.09
C HIS A 403 6.81 -22.55 -0.55
N CYS A 404 8.10 -22.84 -0.32
CA CYS A 404 8.66 -24.16 -0.61
C CYS A 404 9.73 -24.60 0.42
N PRO A 405 10.04 -25.91 0.49
CA PRO A 405 11.00 -26.46 1.46
C PRO A 405 12.42 -25.90 1.36
N LEU A 406 12.80 -25.32 0.22
CA LEU A 406 14.13 -24.73 0.02
C LEU A 406 14.42 -23.60 1.02
N LEU A 407 13.38 -22.88 1.46
CA LEU A 407 13.51 -21.79 2.43
C LEU A 407 13.51 -22.25 3.89
N GLN A 408 13.42 -23.55 4.20
CA GLN A 408 13.25 -24.01 5.60
C GLN A 408 14.31 -23.44 6.55
N SER A 409 15.62 -23.61 6.27
CA SER A 409 16.62 -23.05 7.21
C SER A 409 16.63 -21.53 7.25
N ALA A 410 16.30 -20.84 6.15
CA ALA A 410 16.18 -19.38 6.17
C ALA A 410 15.01 -18.92 7.06
N ALA A 411 13.91 -19.67 7.06
CA ALA A 411 12.78 -19.43 7.95
C ALA A 411 13.14 -19.75 9.41
N ASP A 412 13.86 -20.84 9.67
CA ASP A 412 14.29 -21.22 11.03
C ASP A 412 15.22 -20.16 11.63
N GLU A 413 16.19 -19.65 10.86
CA GLU A 413 17.11 -18.58 11.26
C GLU A 413 16.36 -17.26 11.50
N ALA A 414 15.46 -16.87 10.58
CA ALA A 414 14.63 -15.69 10.75
C ALA A 414 13.75 -15.78 12.01
N ASN A 415 13.15 -16.94 12.28
CA ASN A 415 12.33 -17.17 13.46
C ASN A 415 13.15 -17.11 14.76
N ALA A 416 14.33 -17.73 14.78
CA ALA A 416 15.21 -17.68 15.94
C ALA A 416 15.59 -16.24 16.29
N MET A 417 15.94 -15.43 15.29
CA MET A 417 16.27 -14.02 15.47
C MET A 417 15.06 -13.18 15.88
N ALA A 418 13.87 -13.46 15.33
CA ALA A 418 12.64 -12.77 15.73
C ALA A 418 12.32 -13.04 17.22
N VAL A 419 12.42 -14.29 17.66
CA VAL A 419 12.17 -14.66 19.07
C VAL A 419 13.19 -14.00 20.01
N GLU A 420 14.46 -13.93 19.61
CA GLU A 420 15.50 -13.27 20.41
C GLU A 420 15.23 -11.77 20.61
N ARG A 421 14.62 -11.11 19.62
CA ARG A 421 14.40 -9.64 19.62
C ARG A 421 13.06 -9.19 20.18
N GLY A 422 12.08 -10.08 20.33
CA GLY A 422 10.70 -9.76 20.75
C GLY A 422 9.81 -9.29 19.61
#